data_AF-R0KZ54-F1
#
_entry.id   AF-R0KZ54-F1
#
_cell.length_a   1.000
_cell.length_b   1.000
_cell.length_c   1.000
_cell.angle_alpha   90.00
_cell.angle_beta   90.00
_cell.angle_gamma   90.00
#
_symmetry.space_group_name_H-M   'P 1'
#
loop_
_entity.id
_entity.type
_entity.pdbx_description
1 polymer ?
#
loop_
_entity_poly.entity_id
_entity_poly.type
_entity_poly.pdbx_seq_one_letter_code
_entity_poly.pdbx_strand_id
1 'polypeptide(L)'
;MLSNITILIFLKYILPLLRDFKFEKEDGNHRILLLFKGKTEPMLCDIFERKVGEDSFYPIYFGSKTIGLIDHTLVVDLNFIDKESDSQFKICVSLGNDEKFYSSPFVYKKEKDIFAFVK
;
A
#
# COMPACT_ATOMS: atom_id res chain seq x y z
N MET A 1 34.34 -20.48 20.37
CA MET A 1 33.49 -21.30 19.48
C MET A 1 32.06 -20.83 19.63
N LEU A 2 31.37 -20.77 18.50
CA LEU A 2 30.09 -20.10 18.24
C LEU A 2 28.95 -20.53 19.16
N SER A 3 28.06 -19.58 19.41
CA SER A 3 26.61 -19.80 19.41
C SER A 3 25.91 -18.42 19.49
N ASN A 4 26.01 -17.56 18.47
CA ASN A 4 25.11 -17.53 17.30
C ASN A 4 23.60 -17.71 17.57
N ILE A 5 23.13 -17.66 18.82
CA ILE A 5 21.71 -17.86 19.15
C ILE A 5 20.97 -16.55 19.40
N THR A 6 21.65 -15.46 19.76
CA THR A 6 20.98 -14.20 20.08
C THR A 6 20.49 -13.42 18.84
N ILE A 7 21.06 -13.68 17.66
CA ILE A 7 20.70 -12.95 16.43
C ILE A 7 19.51 -13.60 15.68
N LEU A 8 19.19 -14.87 15.94
CA LEU A 8 18.13 -15.56 15.18
C LEU A 8 16.71 -15.35 15.72
N ILE A 9 16.52 -14.78 16.91
CA ILE A 9 15.17 -14.52 17.45
C ILE A 9 14.62 -13.16 16.98
N PHE A 10 15.48 -12.21 16.59
CA PHE A 10 15.04 -10.94 16.02
C PHE A 10 14.48 -11.06 14.60
N LEU A 11 14.87 -12.10 13.84
CA LEU A 11 14.26 -12.37 12.53
C LEU A 11 12.86 -12.99 12.62
N LYS A 12 12.39 -13.35 13.82
CA LYS A 12 11.04 -13.90 14.03
C LYS A 12 9.97 -12.81 14.19
N TYR A 13 10.36 -11.53 14.29
CA TYR A 13 9.50 -10.36 14.00
C TYR A 13 9.39 -10.17 12.48
N ILE A 14 8.97 -11.27 11.86
CA ILE A 14 8.86 -11.50 10.43
C ILE A 14 7.97 -10.42 9.86
N LEU A 15 8.50 -9.68 8.88
CA LEU A 15 7.79 -8.71 8.07
C LEU A 15 6.31 -9.11 7.88
N PRO A 16 5.36 -8.30 8.36
CA PRO A 16 3.94 -8.63 8.23
C PRO A 16 3.48 -8.59 6.76
N LEU A 17 4.25 -7.97 5.86
CA LEU A 17 4.01 -7.95 4.43
C LEU A 17 4.81 -9.05 3.73
N LEU A 18 4.10 -9.96 3.07
CA LEU A 18 4.71 -11.04 2.29
C LEU A 18 5.03 -10.59 0.85
N ARG A 19 4.35 -9.54 0.35
CA ARG A 19 4.51 -9.04 -1.01
C ARG A 19 4.30 -7.55 -1.09
N ASP A 20 5.08 -6.92 -1.96
CA ASP A 20 4.92 -5.54 -2.37
C ASP A 20 3.50 -5.25 -2.86
N PHE A 21 3.10 -4.00 -2.72
CA PHE A 21 1.88 -3.45 -3.30
C PHE A 21 1.78 -3.85 -4.78
N LYS A 22 0.64 -4.40 -5.23
CA LYS A 22 0.43 -4.82 -6.61
C LYS A 22 -0.81 -4.16 -7.21
N PHE A 23 -0.66 -3.57 -8.40
CA PHE A 23 -1.81 -3.05 -9.13
C PHE A 23 -2.58 -4.17 -9.84
N GLU A 24 -3.90 -4.06 -9.82
CA GLU A 24 -4.85 -4.88 -10.55
C GLU A 24 -5.82 -3.97 -11.32
N LYS A 25 -6.21 -4.42 -12.51
CA LYS A 25 -7.27 -3.81 -13.30
C LYS A 25 -8.23 -4.90 -13.74
N GLU A 26 -9.45 -4.87 -13.22
CA GLU A 26 -10.49 -5.87 -13.47
C GLU A 26 -11.81 -5.16 -13.73
N ASP A 27 -12.47 -5.47 -14.86
CA ASP A 27 -13.76 -4.89 -15.25
C ASP A 27 -13.81 -3.35 -15.18
N GLY A 28 -12.72 -2.70 -15.60
CA GLY A 28 -12.60 -1.23 -15.59
C GLY A 28 -12.27 -0.62 -14.23
N ASN A 29 -12.21 -1.43 -13.17
CA ASN A 29 -11.85 -0.98 -11.83
C ASN A 29 -10.35 -1.08 -11.61
N HIS A 30 -9.76 0.02 -11.14
CA HIS A 30 -8.37 0.07 -10.73
C HIS A 30 -8.26 -0.23 -9.25
N ARG A 31 -7.42 -1.21 -8.90
CA ARG A 31 -7.22 -1.63 -7.51
C ARG A 31 -5.74 -1.75 -7.20
N ILE A 32 -5.41 -1.60 -5.92
CA ILE A 32 -4.14 -2.09 -5.39
C ILE A 32 -4.40 -3.20 -4.38
N LEU A 33 -3.54 -4.20 -4.41
CA LEU A 33 -3.60 -5.38 -3.59
C LEU A 33 -2.38 -5.41 -2.67
N LEU A 34 -2.61 -5.62 -1.39
CA LEU A 34 -1.56 -5.85 -0.39
C LEU A 34 -1.78 -7.19 0.28
N LEU A 35 -0.82 -8.10 0.13
CA LEU A 35 -0.85 -9.41 0.76
C LEU A 35 -0.14 -9.39 2.11
N PHE A 36 -0.88 -9.74 3.16
CA PHE A 36 -0.35 -9.89 4.51
C PHE A 36 0.05 -11.34 4.81
N LYS A 37 1.03 -11.50 5.70
CA LYS A 37 1.43 -12.80 6.22
C LYS A 37 0.63 -13.17 7.45
N GLY A 38 -0.07 -14.30 7.39
CA GLY A 38 -0.76 -14.87 8.57
C GLY A 38 -1.88 -13.96 9.09
N LYS A 39 -2.05 -13.87 10.41
CA LYS A 39 -3.15 -13.14 11.06
C LYS A 39 -2.90 -11.64 11.23
N THR A 40 -2.20 -10.99 10.31
CA THR A 40 -2.03 -9.54 10.39
C THR A 40 -3.37 -8.87 10.07
N GLU A 41 -3.86 -8.06 10.99
CA GLU A 41 -5.09 -7.30 10.85
C GLU A 41 -4.74 -5.84 10.49
N PRO A 42 -4.89 -5.43 9.22
CA PRO A 42 -4.78 -4.02 8.88
C PRO A 42 -5.97 -3.27 9.48
N MET A 43 -5.70 -2.13 10.14
CA MET A 43 -6.75 -1.32 10.79
C MET A 43 -7.21 -0.18 9.89
N LEU A 44 -6.29 0.48 9.20
CA LEU A 44 -6.56 1.68 8.41
C LEU A 44 -5.73 1.67 7.11
N CYS A 45 -6.33 2.20 6.05
CA CYS A 45 -5.64 2.50 4.80
C CYS A 45 -5.92 3.97 4.44
N ASP A 46 -4.84 4.72 4.23
CA ASP A 46 -4.88 6.12 3.82
C ASP A 46 -4.18 6.27 2.46
N ILE A 47 -4.68 7.18 1.62
CA ILE A 47 -4.07 7.53 0.33
C ILE A 47 -3.67 8.99 0.36
N PHE A 48 -2.43 9.23 -0.06
CA PHE A 48 -1.83 10.55 -0.16
C PHE A 48 -1.59 10.93 -1.61
N GLU A 49 -1.67 12.21 -1.89
CA GLU A 49 -1.38 12.86 -3.16
C GLU A 49 -0.20 13.83 -2.99
N ARG A 50 0.62 13.96 -4.02
CA ARG A 50 1.60 15.03 -4.19
C ARG A 50 1.51 15.56 -5.60
N LYS A 51 1.20 16.84 -5.76
CA LYS A 51 1.16 17.48 -7.09
C LYS A 51 2.56 17.81 -7.59
N VAL A 52 2.69 18.00 -8.90
CA VAL A 52 3.96 18.46 -9.51
C VAL A 52 4.33 19.82 -8.89
N GLY A 53 5.56 19.91 -8.38
CA GLY A 53 6.07 21.13 -7.74
C GLY A 53 5.81 21.21 -6.23
N GLU A 54 5.13 20.23 -5.62
CA GLU A 54 4.99 20.15 -4.17
C GLU A 54 6.09 19.30 -3.53
N ASP A 55 6.53 19.72 -2.34
CA ASP A 55 7.59 19.04 -1.59
C ASP A 55 7.09 17.86 -0.75
N SER A 56 5.78 17.78 -0.50
CA SER A 56 5.19 16.86 0.46
C SER A 56 3.94 16.17 -0.05
N PHE A 57 3.66 14.99 0.51
CA PHE A 57 2.42 14.25 0.29
C PHE A 57 1.35 14.69 1.29
N TYR A 58 0.13 14.91 0.79
CA TYR A 58 -1.03 15.27 1.58
C TYR A 58 -2.11 14.20 1.45
N PRO A 59 -2.81 13.87 2.54
CA PRO A 59 -3.82 12.82 2.51
C PRO A 59 -5.08 13.28 1.77
N ILE A 60 -5.53 12.47 0.82
CA ILE A 60 -6.75 12.69 0.02
C ILE A 60 -7.86 11.69 0.35
N TYR A 61 -7.52 10.61 1.05
CA TYR A 61 -8.47 9.60 1.48
C TYR A 61 -8.02 9.03 2.82
N PHE A 62 -8.94 8.98 3.79
CA PHE A 62 -8.64 8.64 5.16
C PHE A 62 -9.58 7.58 5.72
N GLY A 63 -9.02 6.67 6.51
CA GLY A 63 -9.78 5.93 7.51
C GLY A 63 -10.85 5.01 6.96
N SER A 64 -10.65 4.46 5.75
CA SER A 64 -11.60 3.50 5.22
C SER A 64 -11.59 2.23 6.07
N LYS A 65 -12.67 2.01 6.80
CA LYS A 65 -12.98 0.71 7.41
C LYS A 65 -13.26 -0.38 6.37
N THR A 66 -13.34 -0.02 5.09
CA THR A 66 -13.46 -0.93 3.95
C THR A 66 -12.11 -1.51 3.58
N ILE A 67 -11.52 -2.25 4.52
CA ILE A 67 -10.51 -3.23 4.17
C ILE A 67 -11.31 -4.46 3.78
N GLY A 68 -11.58 -4.59 2.47
CA GLY A 68 -11.95 -5.88 1.92
C GLY A 68 -10.76 -6.80 2.12
N LEU A 69 -10.72 -7.52 3.23
CA LEU A 69 -9.70 -8.54 3.49
C LEU A 69 -10.21 -9.86 2.90
N ILE A 70 -9.75 -10.18 1.71
CA ILE A 70 -10.06 -11.45 1.05
C ILE A 70 -8.81 -12.32 1.14
N ASP A 71 -8.89 -13.44 1.86
CA ASP A 71 -7.77 -14.38 2.02
C ASP A 71 -6.44 -13.70 2.35
N HIS A 72 -6.43 -12.86 3.39
CA HIS A 72 -5.27 -12.09 3.85
C HIS A 72 -4.76 -11.01 2.86
N THR A 73 -5.58 -10.63 1.88
CA THR A 73 -5.27 -9.57 0.91
C THR A 73 -6.16 -8.37 1.17
N LEU A 74 -5.56 -7.21 1.46
CA LEU A 74 -6.26 -5.93 1.43
C LEU A 74 -6.43 -5.50 -0.03
N VAL A 75 -7.67 -5.23 -0.41
CA VAL A 75 -8.04 -4.64 -1.68
C VAL A 75 -8.41 -3.18 -1.47
N VAL A 76 -7.73 -2.28 -2.18
CA VAL A 76 -8.01 -0.84 -2.16
C VAL A 76 -8.45 -0.40 -3.56
N ASP A 77 -9.66 0.15 -3.67
CA ASP A 77 -10.16 0.74 -4.91
C ASP A 77 -9.51 2.12 -5.15
N LEU A 78 -9.03 2.36 -6.37
CA LEU A 78 -8.34 3.58 -6.78
C LEU A 78 -9.16 4.42 -7.78
N ASN A 79 -10.38 4.02 -8.11
CA ASN A 79 -11.22 4.72 -9.10
C ASN A 79 -11.64 6.12 -8.67
N PHE A 80 -11.60 6.42 -7.37
CA PHE A 80 -11.89 7.76 -6.86
C PHE A 80 -10.76 8.76 -7.14
N ILE A 81 -9.56 8.27 -7.48
CA ILE A 81 -8.42 9.13 -7.78
C ILE A 81 -8.69 9.86 -9.09
N ASP A 82 -8.45 11.17 -9.10
CA ASP A 82 -8.49 11.98 -10.32
C ASP A 82 -7.39 11.52 -11.28
N LYS A 83 -7.80 10.84 -12.35
CA LYS A 83 -6.93 10.31 -13.40
C LYS A 83 -6.41 11.39 -14.34
N GLU A 84 -6.99 12.59 -14.29
CA GLU A 84 -6.55 13.72 -15.11
C GLU A 84 -5.42 14.52 -14.46
N SER A 85 -5.18 14.33 -13.15
CA SER A 85 -4.10 15.01 -12.44
C SER A 85 -2.72 14.44 -12.82
N ASP A 86 -1.72 15.32 -12.86
CA ASP A 86 -0.30 14.94 -13.00
C ASP A 86 0.33 14.56 -11.65
N SER A 87 -0.50 14.16 -10.68
CA SER A 87 -0.09 13.90 -9.31
C SER A 87 0.59 12.54 -9.15
N GLN A 88 1.42 12.44 -8.11
CA GLN A 88 1.88 11.17 -7.58
C GLN A 88 1.06 10.81 -6.35
N PHE A 89 0.88 9.51 -6.16
CA PHE A 89 0.10 8.97 -5.06
C PHE A 89 0.94 8.00 -4.23
N LYS A 90 0.57 7.85 -2.97
CA LYS A 90 1.21 6.93 -2.04
C LYS A 90 0.18 6.36 -1.08
N ILE A 91 0.32 5.09 -0.74
CA ILE A 91 -0.58 4.43 0.22
C ILE A 91 0.16 4.23 1.54
N CYS A 92 -0.54 4.49 2.64
CA CYS A 92 -0.14 4.11 3.98
C CYS A 92 -1.14 3.10 4.53
N VAL A 93 -0.65 1.97 5.01
CA VAL A 93 -1.45 1.04 5.80
C VAL A 93 -0.97 1.06 7.23
N SER A 94 -1.89 1.28 8.16
CA SER A 94 -1.65 1.17 9.59
C SER A 94 -2.19 -0.15 10.13
N LEU A 95 -1.37 -0.85 10.89
CA LEU A 95 -1.72 -2.09 11.57
C LEU A 95 -2.17 -1.84 13.02
N GLY A 96 -2.71 -2.87 13.67
CA GLY A 96 -3.18 -2.78 15.06
C GLY A 96 -2.13 -2.58 16.15
N ASN A 97 -0.86 -2.65 15.79
CA ASN A 97 0.30 -2.37 16.65
C ASN A 97 0.94 -1.01 16.35
N ASP A 98 0.21 -0.09 15.71
CA ASP A 98 0.67 1.23 15.24
C ASP A 98 1.79 1.20 14.17
N GLU A 99 2.16 0.02 13.67
CA GLU A 99 3.10 -0.07 12.55
C GLU A 99 2.47 0.48 11.26
N LYS A 100 3.27 1.21 10.49
CA LYS A 100 2.86 1.83 9.24
C LYS A 100 3.71 1.32 8.07
N PHE A 101 3.03 0.93 7.01
CA PHE A 101 3.65 0.49 5.77
C PHE A 101 3.29 1.42 4.64
N TYR A 102 4.30 1.82 3.89
CA TYR A 102 4.16 2.78 2.82
C TYR A 102 4.46 2.14 1.47
N SER A 103 3.64 2.41 0.47
CA SER A 103 3.96 2.05 -0.91
C SER A 103 5.10 2.90 -1.44
N SER A 104 5.77 2.42 -2.49
CA SER A 104 6.45 3.34 -3.40
C SER A 104 5.44 4.32 -4.01
N PRO A 105 5.84 5.55 -4.35
CA PRO A 105 4.98 6.46 -5.10
C PRO A 105 4.52 5.83 -6.42
N PHE A 106 3.31 6.16 -6.86
CA PHE A 106 2.75 5.68 -8.12
C PHE A 106 1.96 6.77 -8.83
N VAL A 107 1.75 6.57 -10.12
CA VAL A 107 1.04 7.51 -11.01
C VAL A 107 0.04 6.77 -11.86
N TYR A 108 -0.98 7.48 -12.33
CA TYR A 108 -1.84 6.99 -13.40
C TYR A 108 -1.18 7.22 -14.76
N LYS A 109 -1.08 6.18 -15.59
CA LYS A 109 -0.53 6.25 -16.95
C LYS A 109 -1.68 6.26 -17.95
N LYS A 110 -2.11 7.46 -18.33
CA LYS A 110 -3.26 7.69 -19.24
C LYS A 110 -3.22 6.82 -20.49
N GLU A 111 -2.08 6.76 -21.17
CA GLU A 111 -1.88 6.00 -22.42
C GLU A 111 -2.21 4.51 -22.31
N LYS A 112 -2.00 3.93 -21.12
CA LYS A 112 -2.19 2.50 -20.87
C LYS A 112 -3.42 2.22 -20.04
N ASP A 113 -4.06 3.27 -19.52
CA ASP A 113 -5.14 3.19 -18.54
C ASP A 113 -4.77 2.17 -17.43
N ILE A 114 -3.66 2.44 -16.73
CA ILE A 114 -3.16 1.67 -15.58
C ILE A 114 -2.52 2.60 -14.54
N PHE A 115 -2.53 2.19 -13.27
CA PHE A 115 -1.59 2.72 -12.29
C PHE A 115 -0.26 1.96 -12.34
N ALA A 116 0.83 2.66 -12.07
CA ALA A 116 2.16 2.07 -12.01
C ALA A 116 3.06 2.82 -11.01
N PHE A 117 3.92 2.07 -10.32
CA PHE A 117 4.94 2.66 -9.45
C PHE A 117 5.90 3.55 -10.25
N VAL A 118 6.30 4.64 -9.62
CA VAL A 118 7.43 5.46 -10.04
C VAL A 118 8.70 4.67 -9.70
N LYS A 119 9.55 4.45 -10.71
CA LYS A 119 10.86 3.80 -10.56
C LYS A 119 11.93 4.81 -10.21
#